data_AF-A0A1S2W3P3-F1
#
_entry.id   AF-A0A1S2W3P3-F1
#
_cell.length_a   1.000
_cell.length_b   1.000
_cell.length_c   1.000
_cell.angle_alpha   90.00
_cell.angle_beta   90.00
_cell.angle_gamma   90.00
#
_symmetry.space_group_name_H-M   'P 1'
#
loop_
_entity.id
_entity.type
_entity.pdbx_description
1 polymer ?
#
loop_
_entity_poly.entity_id
_entity_poly.type
_entity_poly.pdbx_seq_one_letter_code
_entity_poly.pdbx_strand_id
1 'polypeptide(L)'
;MMLAWHWPWAALAGVLAALAIIVLIVVFARRNAADDTPVFSMDDDLNTEHASRLFRQWRALGRLAISVLVLALALAIVLVARPSQVDAGDERASSRDIVLCLDVSGSTLPYDREVIDTYLELVKHFEGERIGLSIFNSTSRTVFPLTDDYELVTKQLTSASKALKGVESQDDIDKMSDAEYQDIANWLEGTQNRKDATSLIGDGVVSCAAMLPGFAYGEANHANADRQRAASIVLATDNVVSGKPTYSLTEALDLTQQTKITVDGLYSGPKASESDQTTTDMKSAIESHGGIFLTQSNGASIDELVRDIQSRRDTDVENKAKSSMVDAPSLWTLALAVILIIWIVCAWRLRR
;
A
#
# COMPACT_ATOMS: atom_id res chain seq x y z
N MET A 1 -21.94 -0.57 -5.87
CA MET A 1 -21.10 -1.54 -6.60
C MET A 1 -21.58 -1.61 -8.04
N MET A 2 -20.80 -1.09 -8.99
CA MET A 2 -21.06 -1.27 -10.43
C MET A 2 -20.21 -2.46 -10.90
N LEU A 3 -20.85 -3.57 -11.28
CA LEU A 3 -20.14 -4.69 -11.92
C LEU A 3 -19.84 -4.31 -13.37
N ALA A 4 -18.56 -4.29 -13.73
CA ALA A 4 -18.11 -4.17 -15.11
C ALA A 4 -17.47 -5.50 -15.56
N TRP A 5 -17.69 -5.86 -16.82
CA TRP A 5 -17.21 -7.12 -17.39
C TRP A 5 -16.08 -6.78 -18.35
N HIS A 6 -14.86 -7.27 -18.09
CA HIS A 6 -13.70 -6.92 -18.91
C HIS A 6 -13.89 -7.38 -20.36
N TRP A 7 -14.35 -8.62 -20.56
CA TRP A 7 -14.45 -9.24 -21.88
C TRP A 7 -15.88 -9.74 -22.15
N PRO A 8 -16.85 -8.84 -22.37
CA PRO A 8 -18.25 -9.22 -22.60
C PRO A 8 -18.39 -10.10 -23.85
N TRP A 9 -17.50 -9.93 -24.82
CA TRP A 9 -17.44 -10.74 -26.04
C TRP A 9 -16.94 -12.16 -25.80
N ALA A 10 -16.11 -12.39 -24.77
CA ALA A 10 -15.69 -13.74 -24.41
C ALA A 10 -16.84 -14.53 -23.78
N ALA A 11 -17.70 -13.88 -23.00
CA ALA A 11 -18.95 -14.49 -22.53
C ALA A 11 -19.84 -14.90 -23.72
N LEU A 12 -19.99 -14.00 -24.70
CA LEU A 12 -20.79 -14.24 -25.91
C LEU A 12 -20.20 -15.38 -26.75
N ALA A 13 -18.89 -15.44 -26.91
CA ALA A 13 -18.19 -16.55 -27.59
C ALA A 13 -18.38 -17.89 -26.85
N GLY A 14 -18.33 -17.89 -25.52
CA GLY A 14 -18.59 -19.08 -24.69
C GLY A 14 -20.02 -19.61 -24.85
N VAL A 15 -21.02 -18.72 -24.87
CA VAL A 15 -22.42 -19.08 -25.14
C VAL A 15 -22.60 -19.68 -26.53
N LEU A 16 -21.97 -19.09 -27.55
CA LEU A 16 -22.03 -19.60 -28.93
C LEU A 16 -21.38 -20.99 -29.04
N ALA A 17 -20.25 -21.22 -28.38
CA ALA A 17 -19.58 -22.52 -28.36
C ALA A 17 -20.46 -23.59 -27.66
N ALA A 18 -21.09 -23.25 -26.54
CA ALA A 18 -22.00 -24.16 -25.84
C ALA A 18 -23.21 -24.54 -26.71
N LEU A 19 -23.81 -23.56 -27.39
CA LEU A 19 -24.92 -23.80 -28.33
C LEU A 19 -24.49 -24.69 -29.50
N ALA A 20 -23.30 -24.47 -30.08
CA ALA A 20 -22.78 -25.29 -31.16
C ALA A 20 -22.61 -26.76 -30.74
N ILE A 21 -22.12 -27.01 -29.51
CA ILE A 21 -21.99 -28.35 -28.95
C ILE A 21 -23.37 -29.00 -28.75
N ILE A 22 -24.35 -28.26 -28.21
CA ILE A 22 -25.72 -28.78 -28.03
C ILE A 22 -26.33 -29.17 -29.39
N VAL A 23 -26.19 -28.33 -30.41
CA VAL A 23 -26.68 -28.61 -31.76
C VAL A 23 -26.00 -29.86 -32.33
N LEU A 24 -24.68 -29.99 -32.19
CA LEU A 24 -23.93 -31.18 -32.59
C LEU A 24 -24.46 -32.45 -31.91
N ILE A 25 -24.68 -32.42 -30.60
CA ILE A 25 -25.23 -33.55 -29.84
C ILE A 25 -26.62 -33.92 -30.34
N VAL A 26 -27.51 -32.94 -30.56
CA VAL A 26 -28.87 -33.18 -31.07
C VAL A 26 -28.85 -33.77 -32.47
N VAL A 27 -27.98 -33.27 -33.36
CA VAL A 27 -27.83 -33.78 -34.73
C VAL A 27 -27.30 -35.21 -34.73
N PHE A 28 -26.27 -35.52 -33.93
CA PHE A 28 -25.74 -36.88 -33.82
C PHE A 28 -26.74 -37.86 -33.17
N ALA A 29 -27.47 -37.42 -32.13
CA ALA A 29 -28.50 -38.23 -31.51
C ALA A 29 -29.66 -38.54 -32.47
N ARG A 30 -30.07 -37.56 -33.30
CA ARG A 30 -31.09 -37.76 -34.34
C ARG A 30 -30.60 -38.66 -35.47
N ARG A 31 -29.32 -38.63 -35.83
CA ARG A 31 -28.74 -39.54 -36.85
C ARG A 31 -28.72 -40.98 -36.39
N ASN A 32 -28.46 -41.24 -35.10
CA ASN A 32 -28.51 -42.59 -34.54
C ASN A 32 -29.94 -43.13 -34.33
N ALA A 33 -30.96 -42.27 -34.34
CA ALA A 33 -32.36 -42.68 -34.20
C ALA A 33 -33.01 -43.10 -35.54
N ALA A 34 -32.27 -43.08 -36.65
CA ALA A 34 -32.81 -43.35 -37.99
C ALA A 34 -32.80 -44.84 -38.40
N ASP A 35 -32.24 -45.75 -37.59
CA ASP A 35 -32.33 -47.20 -37.80
C ASP A 35 -33.51 -47.77 -37.01
N ASP A 36 -34.70 -47.61 -37.58
CA ASP A 36 -35.98 -48.04 -36.99
C ASP A 36 -36.28 -49.52 -37.33
N THR A 37 -35.39 -50.42 -36.91
CA THR A 37 -35.69 -51.86 -36.84
C THR A 37 -36.27 -52.19 -35.47
N PRO A 38 -37.47 -52.79 -35.37
CA PRO A 38 -38.06 -53.14 -34.08
C PRO A 38 -37.28 -54.32 -33.47
N VAL A 39 -36.30 -53.99 -32.64
CA VAL A 39 -35.58 -54.96 -31.82
C VAL A 39 -36.32 -55.09 -30.49
N PHE A 40 -36.50 -56.32 -30.03
CA PHE A 40 -37.05 -56.64 -28.71
C PHE A 40 -36.33 -55.81 -27.64
N SER A 41 -37.05 -54.90 -26.99
CA SER A 41 -36.49 -54.04 -25.94
C SER A 41 -36.68 -54.69 -24.59
N MET A 42 -35.61 -54.79 -23.80
CA MET A 42 -35.67 -55.24 -22.40
C MET A 42 -36.56 -54.33 -21.51
N ASP A 43 -37.01 -53.18 -22.02
CA ASP A 43 -37.91 -52.25 -21.32
C ASP A 43 -39.31 -52.84 -21.08
N ASP A 44 -39.80 -53.74 -21.96
CA ASP A 44 -41.12 -54.36 -21.78
C ASP A 44 -41.14 -55.44 -20.67
N ASP A 45 -40.01 -56.12 -20.45
CA ASP A 45 -39.87 -57.24 -19.50
C ASP A 45 -39.47 -56.78 -18.07
N LEU A 46 -39.01 -55.54 -17.92
CA LEU A 46 -38.64 -54.92 -16.64
C LEU A 46 -39.80 -54.19 -15.94
N ASN A 47 -41.05 -54.38 -16.38
CA ASN A 47 -42.26 -53.77 -15.81
C ASN A 47 -42.71 -54.38 -14.45
N THR A 48 -41.79 -54.56 -13.51
CA THR A 48 -42.14 -54.76 -12.09
C THR A 48 -42.22 -53.41 -11.38
N GLU A 49 -43.03 -53.29 -10.31
CA GLU A 49 -43.15 -52.03 -9.55
C GLU A 49 -41.79 -51.53 -9.03
N HIS A 50 -40.88 -52.43 -8.70
CA HIS A 50 -39.58 -52.10 -8.12
C HIS A 50 -38.61 -51.55 -9.19
N ALA A 51 -38.50 -52.22 -10.33
CA ALA A 51 -37.66 -51.77 -11.45
C ALA A 51 -38.18 -50.43 -12.04
N SER A 52 -39.51 -50.25 -12.14
CA SER A 52 -40.11 -48.99 -12.56
C SER A 52 -39.83 -47.81 -11.61
N ARG A 53 -39.66 -48.06 -10.30
CA ARG A 53 -39.27 -47.02 -9.32
C ARG A 53 -37.80 -46.66 -9.46
N LEU A 54 -36.91 -47.65 -9.56
CA LEU A 54 -35.47 -47.45 -9.77
C LEU A 54 -35.18 -46.71 -11.09
N PHE A 55 -35.91 -47.05 -12.15
CA PHE A 55 -35.74 -46.40 -13.45
C PHE A 55 -36.22 -44.94 -13.46
N ARG A 56 -37.31 -44.64 -12.73
CA ARG A 56 -37.74 -43.25 -12.51
C ARG A 56 -36.73 -42.46 -11.68
N GLN A 57 -36.15 -43.07 -10.64
CA GLN A 57 -35.08 -42.45 -9.84
C GLN A 57 -33.82 -42.21 -10.66
N TRP A 58 -33.41 -43.17 -11.49
CA TRP A 58 -32.26 -43.04 -12.40
C TRP A 58 -32.49 -41.93 -13.43
N ARG A 59 -33.67 -41.84 -14.04
CA ARG A 59 -34.02 -40.73 -14.95
C ARG A 59 -34.07 -39.38 -14.25
N ALA A 60 -34.59 -39.31 -13.02
CA ALA A 60 -34.63 -38.07 -12.24
C ALA A 60 -33.22 -37.61 -11.85
N LEU A 61 -32.37 -38.52 -11.38
CA LEU A 61 -30.96 -38.26 -11.07
C LEU A 61 -30.16 -37.88 -12.33
N GLY A 62 -30.46 -38.51 -13.47
CA GLY A 62 -29.85 -38.18 -14.76
C GLY A 62 -30.21 -36.76 -15.22
N ARG A 63 -31.49 -36.38 -15.14
CA ARG A 63 -31.93 -35.00 -15.42
C ARG A 63 -31.29 -33.98 -14.49
N LEU A 64 -31.15 -34.33 -13.21
CA LEU A 64 -30.49 -33.48 -12.21
C LEU A 64 -28.99 -33.35 -12.46
N ALA A 65 -28.29 -34.43 -12.84
CA ALA A 65 -26.88 -34.35 -13.20
C ALA A 65 -26.65 -33.47 -14.45
N ILE A 66 -27.52 -33.56 -15.45
CA ILE A 66 -27.48 -32.70 -16.64
C ILE A 66 -27.73 -31.24 -16.27
N SER A 67 -28.73 -30.94 -15.44
CA SER A 67 -29.03 -29.56 -15.05
C SER A 67 -27.90 -28.92 -14.24
N VAL A 68 -27.29 -29.67 -13.32
CA VAL A 68 -26.12 -29.23 -12.55
C VAL A 68 -24.91 -28.98 -13.46
N LEU A 69 -24.71 -29.81 -14.49
CA LEU A 69 -23.64 -29.63 -15.46
C LEU A 69 -23.83 -28.35 -16.31
N VAL A 70 -25.07 -28.08 -16.75
CA VAL A 70 -25.41 -26.86 -17.48
C VAL A 70 -25.18 -25.62 -16.61
N LEU A 71 -25.52 -25.70 -15.32
CA LEU A 71 -25.27 -24.62 -14.36
C LEU A 71 -23.76 -24.38 -14.15
N ALA A 72 -22.96 -25.44 -14.05
CA ALA A 72 -21.51 -25.35 -13.96
C ALA A 72 -20.91 -24.68 -15.20
N LEU A 73 -21.40 -25.03 -16.40
CA LEU A 73 -20.97 -24.42 -17.66
C LEU A 73 -21.32 -22.93 -17.71
N ALA A 74 -22.52 -22.54 -17.28
CA ALA A 74 -22.91 -21.13 -17.21
C ALA A 74 -21.99 -20.33 -16.26
N LEU A 75 -21.66 -20.89 -15.09
CA LEU A 75 -20.71 -20.29 -14.15
C LEU A 75 -19.30 -20.17 -14.71
N ALA A 76 -18.83 -21.18 -15.44
CA ALA A 76 -17.53 -21.12 -16.12
C ALA A 76 -17.49 -19.99 -17.16
N ILE A 77 -18.57 -19.78 -17.91
CA ILE A 77 -18.69 -18.66 -18.87
C ILE A 77 -18.63 -17.31 -18.14
N VAL A 78 -19.29 -17.18 -16.99
CA VAL A 78 -19.23 -15.96 -16.16
C VAL A 78 -17.81 -15.69 -15.67
N LEU A 79 -17.10 -16.72 -15.20
CA LEU A 79 -15.70 -16.61 -14.75
C LEU A 79 -14.75 -16.21 -15.87
N VAL A 80 -14.92 -16.77 -17.08
CA VAL A 80 -14.14 -16.41 -18.28
C VAL A 80 -14.32 -14.93 -18.63
N ALA A 81 -15.50 -14.38 -18.34
CA ALA A 81 -15.80 -12.99 -18.63
C ALA A 81 -15.19 -12.00 -17.61
N ARG A 82 -14.46 -12.52 -16.61
CA ARG A 82 -13.70 -11.79 -15.59
C ARG A 82 -14.58 -10.72 -14.93
N PRO A 83 -15.48 -11.11 -14.01
CA PRO A 83 -16.25 -10.15 -13.24
C PRO A 83 -15.28 -9.27 -12.46
N SER A 84 -15.26 -7.98 -12.81
CA SER A 84 -14.37 -7.00 -12.21
C SER A 84 -15.17 -6.03 -11.38
N GLN A 85 -14.54 -5.54 -10.32
CA GLN A 85 -15.02 -4.39 -9.60
C GLN A 85 -14.16 -3.20 -10.02
N VAL A 86 -14.82 -2.07 -10.26
CA VAL A 86 -14.10 -0.80 -10.34
C VAL A 86 -13.63 -0.53 -8.92
N ASP A 87 -12.31 -0.65 -8.71
CA ASP A 87 -11.72 -0.15 -7.49
C ASP A 87 -11.79 1.37 -7.60
N ALA A 88 -12.81 1.93 -6.95
CA ALA A 88 -12.99 3.36 -6.77
C ALA A 88 -12.24 3.84 -5.52
N GLY A 89 -11.38 3.01 -4.92
CA GLY A 89 -10.20 3.58 -4.32
C GLY A 89 -9.53 4.37 -5.43
N ASP A 90 -9.56 5.69 -5.34
CA ASP A 90 -8.75 6.56 -6.19
C ASP A 90 -7.44 5.81 -6.43
N GLU A 91 -7.03 5.61 -7.68
CA GLU A 91 -5.61 5.39 -7.88
C GLU A 91 -4.99 6.52 -7.09
N ARG A 92 -4.31 6.13 -6.01
CA ARG A 92 -3.64 6.96 -5.02
C ARG A 92 -2.48 7.64 -5.74
N ALA A 93 -2.84 8.44 -6.72
CA ALA A 93 -2.02 9.31 -7.51
C ALA A 93 -1.88 10.64 -6.75
N SER A 94 -1.87 10.59 -5.41
CA SER A 94 -1.04 11.54 -4.69
C SER A 94 0.39 11.19 -5.08
N SER A 95 0.83 11.81 -6.16
CA SER A 95 2.16 11.65 -6.72
C SER A 95 3.14 12.43 -5.84
N ARG A 96 3.24 12.10 -4.55
CA ARG A 96 4.25 12.70 -3.68
C ARG A 96 4.97 11.66 -2.85
N ASP A 97 6.28 11.86 -2.75
CA ASP A 97 7.15 11.14 -1.85
C ASP A 97 7.51 12.07 -0.69
N ILE A 98 7.24 11.63 0.54
CA ILE A 98 7.53 12.37 1.77
C ILE A 98 8.59 11.59 2.55
N VAL A 99 9.71 12.22 2.87
CA VAL A 99 10.72 11.63 3.76
C VAL A 99 10.70 12.37 5.09
N LEU A 100 10.33 11.65 6.15
CA LEU A 100 10.49 12.09 7.52
C LEU A 100 11.97 11.95 7.89
N CYS A 101 12.60 13.04 8.30
CA CYS A 101 14.02 13.11 8.61
C CYS A 101 14.16 13.54 10.07
N LEU A 102 14.57 12.62 10.94
CA LEU A 102 14.58 12.83 12.39
C LEU A 102 16.03 12.86 12.90
N ASP A 103 16.40 13.96 13.53
CA ASP A 103 17.64 14.06 14.31
C ASP A 103 17.47 13.31 15.62
N VAL A 104 18.28 12.27 15.84
CA VAL A 104 18.27 11.46 17.07
C VAL A 104 19.52 11.71 17.93
N SER A 105 20.07 12.92 17.82
CA SER A 105 21.19 13.36 18.64
C SER A 105 20.78 13.59 20.09
N GLY A 106 21.77 13.65 20.99
CA GLY A 106 21.49 13.75 22.42
C GLY A 106 20.73 15.03 22.83
N SER A 107 20.77 16.10 22.04
CA SER A 107 20.04 17.34 22.32
C SER A 107 18.57 17.28 21.90
N THR A 108 18.24 16.47 20.90
CA THR A 108 16.87 16.31 20.37
C THR A 108 16.14 15.10 20.95
N LEU A 109 16.88 14.07 21.40
CA LEU A 109 16.34 12.79 21.88
C LEU A 109 15.19 12.93 22.92
N PRO A 110 15.22 13.86 23.89
CA PRO A 110 14.11 14.05 24.83
C PRO A 110 12.80 14.53 24.18
N TYR A 111 12.89 15.14 23.00
CA TYR A 111 11.76 15.72 22.25
C TYR A 111 11.30 14.82 21.09
N ASP A 112 12.10 13.84 20.68
CA ASP A 112 11.82 12.97 19.53
C ASP A 112 10.49 12.22 19.64
N ARG A 113 10.03 11.87 20.85
CA ARG A 113 8.71 11.24 21.03
C ARG A 113 7.59 12.14 20.53
N GLU A 114 7.62 13.42 20.91
CA GLU A 114 6.60 14.39 20.52
C GLU A 114 6.65 14.68 19.01
N VAL A 115 7.85 14.69 18.44
CA VAL A 115 8.05 14.76 16.99
C VAL A 115 7.44 13.54 16.28
N ILE A 116 7.67 12.33 16.78
CA ILE A 116 7.10 11.11 16.19
C ILE A 116 5.57 11.09 16.33
N ASP A 117 5.03 11.58 17.44
CA ASP A 117 3.58 11.72 17.63
C ASP A 117 3.01 12.74 16.63
N THR A 118 3.75 13.82 16.34
CA THR A 118 3.42 14.78 15.26
C THR A 118 3.44 14.10 13.89
N TYR A 119 4.45 13.26 13.61
CA TYR A 119 4.50 12.47 12.38
C TYR A 119 3.32 11.49 12.26
N LEU A 120 2.94 10.82 13.35
CA LEU A 120 1.77 9.96 13.39
C LEU A 120 0.50 10.72 13.06
N GLU A 121 0.37 11.96 13.52
CA GLU A 121 -0.77 12.81 13.17
C GLU A 121 -0.74 13.21 11.69
N LEU A 122 0.41 13.63 11.17
CA LEU A 122 0.58 13.95 9.74
C LEU A 122 0.19 12.78 8.84
N VAL A 123 0.64 11.56 9.17
CA VAL A 123 0.37 10.36 8.37
C VAL A 123 -1.13 10.06 8.26
N LYS A 124 -1.96 10.44 9.24
CA LYS A 124 -3.43 10.25 9.18
C LYS A 124 -4.11 11.11 8.13
N HIS A 125 -3.50 12.23 7.75
CA HIS A 125 -4.05 13.17 6.76
C HIS A 125 -3.52 12.91 5.33
N PHE A 126 -2.60 11.96 5.18
CA PHE A 126 -2.01 11.60 3.92
C PHE A 126 -2.83 10.48 3.26
N GLU A 127 -3.13 10.66 1.98
CA GLU A 127 -3.90 9.73 1.16
C GLU A 127 -3.18 9.52 -0.19
N GLY A 128 -2.38 8.46 -0.27
CA GLY A 128 -1.71 8.01 -1.49
C GLY A 128 -0.26 8.44 -1.70
N GLU A 129 0.30 9.18 -0.76
CA GLU A 129 1.74 9.49 -0.71
C GLU A 129 2.56 8.26 -0.33
N ARG A 130 3.81 8.21 -0.79
CA ARG A 130 4.79 7.28 -0.24
C ARG A 130 5.57 7.97 0.86
N ILE A 131 5.69 7.30 2.01
CA ILE A 131 6.34 7.86 3.19
C ILE A 131 7.57 7.02 3.51
N GLY A 132 8.68 7.68 3.78
CA GLY A 132 9.91 7.08 4.29
C GLY A 132 10.31 7.75 5.60
N LEU A 133 11.05 7.04 6.45
CA LEU A 133 11.66 7.62 7.65
C LEU A 133 13.16 7.30 7.67
N SER A 134 13.97 8.34 7.82
CA SER A 134 15.38 8.23 8.15
C SER A 134 15.67 8.95 9.45
N ILE A 135 16.46 8.30 10.29
CA ILE A 135 17.04 8.89 11.49
C ILE A 135 18.50 9.22 11.23
N PHE A 136 19.02 10.28 11.83
CA PHE A 136 20.43 10.64 11.72
C PHE A 136 20.99 11.17 13.03
N ASN A 137 22.30 10.98 13.21
CA ASN A 137 23.07 11.66 14.23
C ASN A 137 24.47 11.95 13.66
N SER A 138 25.43 11.05 13.86
CA SER A 138 26.76 11.13 13.23
C SER A 138 26.82 10.36 11.90
N THR A 139 25.85 9.48 11.70
CA THR A 139 25.53 8.75 10.47
C THR A 139 24.01 8.63 10.36
N SER A 140 23.52 8.33 9.16
CA SER A 140 22.09 8.16 8.87
C SER A 140 21.70 6.69 8.72
N ARG A 141 20.48 6.36 9.13
CA ARG A 141 19.86 5.05 8.96
C ARG A 141 18.41 5.20 8.52
N THR A 142 18.05 4.48 7.47
CA THR A 142 16.64 4.33 7.07
C THR A 142 15.93 3.37 8.03
N VAL A 143 14.86 3.85 8.66
CA VAL A 143 13.98 3.03 9.52
C VAL A 143 13.03 2.22 8.66
N PHE A 144 12.40 2.87 7.68
CA PHE A 144 11.64 2.21 6.62
C PHE A 144 11.80 2.99 5.30
N PRO A 145 11.91 2.29 4.16
CA PRO A 145 12.01 2.93 2.85
C PRO A 145 10.68 3.57 2.45
N LEU A 146 10.69 4.35 1.36
CA LEU A 146 9.46 4.90 0.77
C LEU A 146 8.43 3.81 0.47
N THR A 147 7.29 3.89 1.13
CA THR A 147 6.18 2.94 1.00
C THR A 147 4.83 3.66 1.09
N ASP A 148 3.82 3.13 0.41
CA ASP A 148 2.40 3.51 0.54
C ASP A 148 1.64 2.59 1.53
N ASP A 149 2.34 1.68 2.21
CA ASP A 149 1.80 0.85 3.28
C ASP A 149 1.69 1.66 4.59
N TYR A 150 0.57 2.37 4.75
CA TYR A 150 0.27 3.15 5.94
C TYR A 150 0.18 2.32 7.23
N GLU A 151 -0.17 1.03 7.13
CA GLU A 151 -0.20 0.14 8.30
C GLU A 151 1.22 -0.11 8.81
N LEU A 152 2.15 -0.40 7.89
CA LEU A 152 3.57 -0.53 8.21
C LEU A 152 4.13 0.77 8.79
N VAL A 153 3.86 1.91 8.15
CA VAL A 153 4.34 3.24 8.61
C VAL A 153 3.83 3.53 10.01
N THR A 154 2.52 3.40 10.24
CA THR A 154 1.89 3.64 11.56
C THR A 154 2.48 2.72 12.61
N LYS A 155 2.68 1.43 12.29
CA LYS A 155 3.27 0.45 13.21
C LYS A 155 4.71 0.81 13.58
N GLN A 156 5.54 1.21 12.62
CA GLN A 156 6.93 1.59 12.86
C GLN A 156 7.03 2.87 13.70
N LEU A 157 6.26 3.91 13.36
CA LEU A 157 6.22 5.15 14.15
C LEU A 157 5.68 4.92 15.56
N THR A 158 4.64 4.09 15.73
CA THR A 158 4.12 3.70 17.07
C THR A 158 5.18 2.95 17.88
N SER A 159 5.94 2.06 17.23
CA SER A 159 7.03 1.34 17.90
C SER A 159 8.15 2.28 18.33
N ALA A 160 8.49 3.27 17.49
CA ALA A 160 9.49 4.28 17.81
C ALA A 160 9.04 5.18 18.98
N SER A 161 7.79 5.69 18.95
CA SER A 161 7.21 6.48 20.05
C SER A 161 7.22 5.69 21.38
N LYS A 162 6.91 4.38 21.32
CA LYS A 162 6.97 3.51 22.50
C LYS A 162 8.40 3.34 23.03
N ALA A 163 9.38 3.13 22.16
CA ALA A 163 10.79 2.97 22.56
C ALA A 163 11.34 4.24 23.22
N LEU A 164 10.89 5.41 22.78
CA LEU A 164 11.36 6.71 23.26
C LEU A 164 10.57 7.27 24.46
N LYS A 165 9.58 6.52 24.98
CA LYS A 165 8.74 6.99 26.10
C LYS A 165 9.54 7.26 27.38
N GLY A 166 10.67 6.60 27.58
CA GLY A 166 11.48 6.69 28.82
C GLY A 166 12.61 7.71 28.79
N VAL A 167 12.81 8.46 27.70
CA VAL A 167 13.96 9.38 27.54
C VAL A 167 13.60 10.86 27.63
N GLU A 168 12.37 11.17 28.06
CA GLU A 168 11.86 12.56 28.13
C GLU A 168 12.54 13.38 29.23
N SER A 169 12.99 12.73 30.31
CA SER A 169 13.65 13.40 31.43
C SER A 169 14.74 12.53 32.06
N GLN A 170 15.69 13.18 32.75
CA GLN A 170 16.74 12.46 33.49
C GLN A 170 16.14 11.51 34.55
N ASP A 171 15.06 11.93 35.20
CA ASP A 171 14.35 11.12 36.20
C ASP A 171 13.72 9.85 35.61
N ASP A 172 13.36 9.86 34.32
CA ASP A 172 12.81 8.70 33.62
C ASP A 172 13.94 7.76 33.20
N ILE A 173 15.06 8.32 32.73
CA ILE A 173 16.28 7.57 32.39
C ILE A 173 16.83 6.84 33.63
N ASP A 174 16.84 7.50 34.80
CA ASP A 174 17.34 6.91 36.04
C ASP A 174 16.48 5.75 36.56
N LYS A 175 15.20 5.70 36.16
CA LYS A 175 14.24 4.64 36.55
C LYS A 175 14.11 3.54 35.49
N MET A 176 14.85 3.66 34.39
CA MET A 176 14.76 2.78 33.24
C MET A 176 15.33 1.40 33.55
N SER A 177 14.64 0.35 33.08
CA SER A 177 15.18 -1.00 33.13
C SER A 177 16.23 -1.24 32.04
N ASP A 178 17.13 -2.21 32.26
CA ASP A 178 18.14 -2.60 31.26
C ASP A 178 17.51 -2.97 29.90
N ALA A 179 16.29 -3.52 29.90
CA ALA A 179 15.57 -3.88 28.69
C ALA A 179 15.11 -2.64 27.90
N GLU A 180 14.57 -1.63 28.58
CA GLU A 180 14.17 -0.37 27.96
C GLU A 180 15.37 0.40 27.41
N TYR A 181 16.49 0.38 28.15
CA TYR A 181 17.75 0.96 27.67
C TYR A 181 18.23 0.27 26.39
N GLN A 182 18.16 -1.05 26.34
CA GLN A 182 18.54 -1.82 25.15
C GLN A 182 17.60 -1.53 23.96
N ASP A 183 16.30 -1.35 24.19
CA ASP A 183 15.35 -0.98 23.12
C ASP A 183 15.70 0.38 22.49
N ILE A 184 16.09 1.36 23.31
CA ILE A 184 16.57 2.66 22.82
C ILE A 184 17.90 2.51 22.08
N ALA A 185 18.84 1.73 22.62
CA ALA A 185 20.11 1.47 21.96
C ALA A 185 19.91 0.81 20.58
N ASN A 186 18.98 -0.15 20.47
CA ASN A 186 18.61 -0.80 19.21
C ASN A 186 17.93 0.18 18.23
N TRP A 187 17.12 1.11 18.75
CA TRP A 187 16.53 2.18 17.95
C TRP A 187 17.59 3.10 17.35
N LEU A 188 18.56 3.52 18.17
CA LEU A 188 19.65 4.41 17.76
C LEU A 188 20.78 3.70 17.01
N GLU A 189 20.77 2.36 16.97
CA GLU A 189 21.81 1.56 16.33
C GLU A 189 21.99 1.97 14.86
N GLY A 190 23.24 2.13 14.44
CA GLY A 190 23.59 2.54 13.07
C GLY A 190 23.63 4.05 12.83
N THR A 191 23.33 4.89 13.84
CA THR A 191 23.42 6.36 13.72
C THR A 191 24.66 6.97 14.38
N GLN A 192 25.43 6.20 15.15
CA GLN A 192 26.54 6.68 16.00
C GLN A 192 27.94 6.19 15.55
N ASN A 193 28.18 6.02 14.24
CA ASN A 193 29.40 5.37 13.77
C ASN A 193 30.64 6.30 13.66
N ARG A 194 30.46 7.63 13.72
CA ARG A 194 31.57 8.60 13.77
C ARG A 194 31.79 9.07 15.20
N LYS A 195 33.05 9.05 15.64
CA LYS A 195 33.48 9.58 16.94
C LYS A 195 33.56 11.10 16.87
N ASP A 196 33.23 11.77 17.98
CA ASP A 196 33.35 13.23 18.17
C ASP A 196 32.54 14.10 17.18
N ALA A 197 31.48 13.53 16.61
CA ALA A 197 30.53 14.23 15.77
C ALA A 197 29.11 13.80 16.15
N THR A 198 28.22 14.75 16.39
CA THR A 198 26.79 14.52 16.61
C THR A 198 25.98 15.58 15.88
N SER A 199 24.73 15.28 15.52
CA SER A 199 23.84 16.25 14.88
C SER A 199 24.43 16.77 13.55
N LEU A 200 24.88 15.87 12.68
CA LEU A 200 25.37 16.26 11.34
C LEU A 200 24.19 16.55 10.41
N ILE A 201 23.50 17.67 10.67
CA ILE A 201 22.18 17.98 10.11
C ILE A 201 22.20 18.07 8.58
N GLY A 202 23.17 18.79 8.00
CA GLY A 202 23.27 18.87 6.54
C GLY A 202 23.53 17.51 5.88
N ASP A 203 24.38 16.68 6.50
CA ASP A 203 24.61 15.30 6.06
C ASP A 203 23.34 14.44 6.18
N GLY A 204 22.56 14.65 7.26
CA GLY A 204 21.26 14.04 7.50
C GLY A 204 20.26 14.39 6.41
N VAL A 205 20.09 15.68 6.09
CA VAL A 205 19.19 16.17 5.03
C VAL A 205 19.57 15.58 3.67
N VAL A 206 20.86 15.57 3.31
CA VAL A 206 21.33 14.98 2.05
C VAL A 206 21.06 13.47 2.03
N SER A 207 21.23 12.77 3.15
CA SER A 207 20.89 11.35 3.24
C SER A 207 19.39 11.08 3.12
N CYS A 208 18.55 11.93 3.71
CA CYS A 208 17.09 11.85 3.57
C CYS A 208 16.68 12.12 2.12
N ALA A 209 17.31 13.10 1.47
CA ALA A 209 17.11 13.39 0.06
C ALA A 209 17.51 12.22 -0.85
N ALA A 210 18.57 11.47 -0.51
CA ALA A 210 19.00 10.30 -1.27
C ALA A 210 18.01 9.12 -1.25
N MET A 211 17.01 9.13 -0.34
CA MET A 211 15.90 8.18 -0.40
C MET A 211 14.90 8.51 -1.50
N LEU A 212 14.86 9.77 -1.96
CA LEU A 212 13.93 10.24 -2.98
C LEU A 212 14.46 9.90 -4.38
N PRO A 213 13.62 9.35 -5.27
CA PRO A 213 14.01 9.08 -6.65
C PRO A 213 14.53 10.33 -7.36
N GLY A 214 15.65 10.18 -8.06
CA GLY A 214 16.28 11.24 -8.85
C GLY A 214 17.28 12.11 -8.08
N PHE A 215 17.40 11.96 -6.76
CA PHE A 215 18.48 12.60 -6.02
C PHE A 215 19.74 11.74 -6.04
N ALA A 216 20.90 12.35 -6.31
CA ALA A 216 22.21 11.69 -6.25
C ALA A 216 23.17 12.56 -5.44
N TYR A 217 24.05 11.91 -4.66
CA TYR A 217 25.08 12.62 -3.91
C TYR A 217 26.01 13.41 -4.85
N GLY A 218 26.20 14.70 -4.58
CA GLY A 218 27.19 15.53 -5.28
C GLY A 218 26.78 16.08 -6.65
N GLU A 219 25.66 15.63 -7.24
CA GLU A 219 25.10 16.22 -8.47
C GLU A 219 23.57 16.29 -8.41
N ALA A 220 23.02 17.49 -8.50
CA ALA A 220 21.64 17.70 -8.86
C ALA A 220 21.49 17.36 -10.35
N ASN A 221 21.30 16.08 -10.68
CA ASN A 221 21.15 15.65 -12.06
C ASN A 221 20.01 16.46 -12.73
N HIS A 222 20.34 17.30 -13.71
CA HIS A 222 19.37 18.16 -14.42
C HIS A 222 18.29 17.39 -15.20
N ALA A 223 18.39 16.06 -15.26
CA ALA A 223 17.32 15.18 -15.75
C ALA A 223 16.06 15.17 -14.84
N ASN A 224 16.12 15.79 -13.66
CA ASN A 224 14.99 15.94 -12.72
C ASN A 224 13.97 17.02 -13.11
N ALA A 225 14.07 17.62 -14.30
CA ALA A 225 13.05 18.57 -14.77
C ALA A 225 11.65 17.93 -14.82
N ASP A 226 11.57 16.63 -15.11
CA ASP A 226 10.34 15.83 -15.26
C ASP A 226 10.16 14.82 -14.11
N ARG A 227 10.09 15.28 -12.86
CA ARG A 227 9.68 14.41 -11.76
C ARG A 227 8.22 14.00 -11.94
N GLN A 228 7.96 12.69 -11.96
CA GLN A 228 6.60 12.16 -12.00
C GLN A 228 5.84 12.32 -10.67
N ARG A 229 6.57 12.56 -9.57
CA ARG A 229 6.03 12.78 -8.23
C ARG A 229 6.70 14.01 -7.59
N ALA A 230 5.92 14.87 -6.96
CA ALA A 230 6.44 15.89 -6.04
C ALA A 230 7.24 15.21 -4.92
N ALA A 231 8.19 15.92 -4.31
CA ALA A 231 8.95 15.37 -3.20
C ALA A 231 9.16 16.40 -2.10
N SER A 232 8.98 15.97 -0.85
CA SER A 232 9.23 16.79 0.33
C SER A 232 9.97 16.02 1.41
N ILE A 233 10.70 16.76 2.23
CA ILE A 233 11.38 16.27 3.43
C ILE A 233 10.80 17.03 4.61
N VAL A 234 10.39 16.34 5.67
CA VAL A 234 10.04 16.96 6.95
C VAL A 234 11.21 16.71 7.90
N LEU A 235 12.00 17.75 8.15
CA LEU A 235 13.21 17.72 8.96
C LEU A 235 12.89 18.12 10.40
N ALA A 236 13.15 17.23 11.36
CA ALA A 236 13.07 17.53 12.78
C ALA A 236 14.46 17.62 13.42
N THR A 237 14.81 18.80 13.95
CA THR A 237 16.09 19.08 14.63
C THR A 237 16.02 20.39 15.43
N ASP A 238 17.00 20.63 16.31
CA ASP A 238 17.21 21.89 17.06
C ASP A 238 18.25 22.82 16.40
N ASN A 239 18.86 22.39 15.28
CA ASN A 239 19.95 23.09 14.61
C ASN A 239 21.24 23.27 15.45
N VAL A 240 21.49 22.38 16.41
CA VAL A 240 22.71 22.39 17.23
C VAL A 240 23.73 21.38 16.71
N VAL A 241 24.57 21.82 15.77
CA VAL A 241 25.60 20.95 15.16
C VAL A 241 26.80 20.79 16.09
N SER A 242 27.25 19.54 16.30
CA SER A 242 28.49 19.24 17.02
C SER A 242 29.45 18.45 16.13
N GLY A 243 30.56 19.08 15.76
CA GLY A 243 31.58 18.49 14.88
C GLY A 243 31.60 19.16 13.50
N LYS A 244 32.21 18.48 12.52
CA LYS A 244 32.40 19.01 11.17
C LYS A 244 31.54 18.21 10.18
N PRO A 245 30.39 18.75 9.74
CA PRO A 245 29.59 18.10 8.72
C PRO A 245 30.28 18.17 7.36
N THR A 246 29.88 17.28 6.45
CA THR A 246 30.31 17.31 5.05
C THR A 246 29.58 18.41 4.28
N TYR A 247 28.27 18.55 4.56
CA TYR A 247 27.40 19.60 4.07
C TYR A 247 26.89 20.44 5.22
N SER A 248 26.95 21.76 5.10
CA SER A 248 26.18 22.65 5.96
C SER A 248 24.67 22.50 5.69
N LEU A 249 23.83 22.95 6.63
CA LEU A 249 22.37 22.96 6.41
C LEU A 249 22.00 23.73 5.15
N THR A 250 22.59 24.91 4.95
CA THR A 250 22.34 25.74 3.76
C THR A 250 22.74 25.04 2.46
N GLU A 251 23.93 24.42 2.41
CA GLU A 251 24.35 23.66 1.22
C GLU A 251 23.44 22.46 0.95
N ALA A 252 22.95 21.80 2.00
CA ALA A 252 21.98 20.71 1.85
C ALA A 252 20.64 21.21 1.29
N LEU A 253 20.17 22.37 1.75
CA LEU A 253 18.95 23.02 1.24
C LEU A 253 19.12 23.50 -0.21
N ASP A 254 20.29 24.02 -0.58
CA ASP A 254 20.60 24.37 -1.97
C ASP A 254 20.52 23.14 -2.89
N LEU A 255 21.04 21.99 -2.44
CA LEU A 255 21.00 20.73 -3.21
C LEU A 255 19.58 20.19 -3.36
N THR A 256 18.76 20.24 -2.30
CA THR A 256 17.37 19.78 -2.37
C THR A 256 16.54 20.72 -3.26
N GLN A 257 16.74 22.03 -3.17
CA GLN A 257 16.05 23.01 -3.99
C GLN A 257 16.38 22.85 -5.49
N GLN A 258 17.65 22.62 -5.84
CA GLN A 258 18.07 22.36 -7.23
C GLN A 258 17.37 21.14 -7.85
N THR A 259 16.97 20.18 -7.03
CA THR A 259 16.22 19.00 -7.47
C THR A 259 14.70 19.13 -7.27
N LYS A 260 14.17 20.31 -6.93
CA LYS A 260 12.74 20.55 -6.63
C LYS A 260 12.22 19.71 -5.45
N ILE A 261 13.07 19.41 -4.47
CA ILE A 261 12.65 18.83 -3.18
C ILE A 261 12.45 19.99 -2.21
N THR A 262 11.27 20.10 -1.60
CA THR A 262 11.06 21.06 -0.51
C THR A 262 11.49 20.43 0.81
N VAL A 263 12.11 21.21 1.70
CA VAL A 263 12.41 20.79 3.07
C VAL A 263 11.60 21.66 4.02
N ASP A 264 10.69 21.06 4.76
CA ASP A 264 9.95 21.69 5.86
C ASP A 264 10.64 21.37 7.18
N GLY A 265 10.68 22.34 8.09
CA GLY A 265 11.35 22.23 9.39
C GLY A 265 10.36 22.07 10.54
N LEU A 266 10.66 21.15 11.44
CA LEU A 266 10.01 20.96 12.71
C LEU A 266 11.06 21.11 13.82
N TYR A 267 10.92 22.14 14.65
CA TYR A 267 11.85 22.35 15.75
C TYR A 267 11.70 21.24 16.82
N SER A 268 12.81 20.57 17.13
CA SER A 268 12.90 19.50 18.15
C SER A 268 13.82 19.93 19.29
N GLY A 269 13.34 20.81 20.18
CA GLY A 269 14.15 21.35 21.27
C GLY A 269 13.33 22.06 22.35
N PRO A 270 13.97 22.56 23.41
CA PRO A 270 13.27 23.26 24.48
C PRO A 270 12.66 24.56 23.97
N LYS A 271 11.44 24.88 24.46
CA LYS A 271 10.74 26.14 24.14
C LYS A 271 11.55 27.40 24.45
N ALA A 272 12.40 27.34 25.46
CA ALA A 272 13.27 28.45 25.84
C ALA A 272 14.31 28.80 24.76
N SER A 273 14.67 27.83 23.92
CA SER A 273 15.66 27.99 22.84
C SER A 273 15.03 28.28 21.47
N GLU A 274 13.71 28.44 21.39
CA GLU A 274 13.05 28.80 20.12
C GLU A 274 13.49 30.17 19.59
N SER A 275 13.87 31.08 20.49
CA SER A 275 14.38 32.42 20.15
C SER A 275 15.89 32.48 19.95
N ASP A 276 16.60 31.35 20.11
CA ASP A 276 18.05 31.32 19.98
C ASP A 276 18.48 31.58 18.53
N GLN A 277 19.71 32.10 18.37
CA GLN A 277 20.23 32.43 17.04
C GLN A 277 20.26 31.20 16.12
N THR A 278 20.61 30.02 16.67
CA THR A 278 20.63 28.75 15.92
C THR A 278 19.26 28.39 15.35
N THR A 279 18.20 28.54 16.15
CA THR A 279 16.83 28.25 15.74
C THR A 279 16.31 29.27 14.72
N THR A 280 16.61 30.55 14.93
CA THR A 280 16.22 31.61 13.99
C THR A 280 16.99 31.54 12.66
N ASP A 281 18.24 31.10 12.68
CA ASP A 281 19.02 30.80 11.48
C ASP A 281 18.43 29.62 10.71
N MET A 282 18.04 28.54 11.40
CA MET A 282 17.34 27.39 10.80
C MET A 282 16.03 27.82 10.15
N LYS A 283 15.21 28.59 10.88
CA LYS A 283 13.96 29.15 10.38
C LYS A 283 14.20 29.93 9.10
N SER A 284 15.15 30.87 9.13
CA SER A 284 15.47 31.73 7.98
C SER A 284 15.98 30.92 6.79
N ALA A 285 16.80 29.90 7.03
CA ALA A 285 17.31 29.01 5.99
C ALA A 285 16.16 28.21 5.35
N ILE A 286 15.26 27.62 6.14
CA ILE A 286 14.14 26.82 5.62
C ILE A 286 13.13 27.69 4.85
N GLU A 287 12.72 28.83 5.43
CA GLU A 287 11.75 29.73 4.81
C GLU A 287 12.31 30.36 3.52
N SER A 288 13.60 30.70 3.46
CA SER A 288 14.23 31.23 2.24
C SER A 288 14.32 30.22 1.09
N HIS A 289 14.27 28.91 1.39
CA HIS A 289 14.25 27.84 0.38
C HIS A 289 12.83 27.37 0.05
N GLY A 290 11.79 28.06 0.55
CA GLY A 290 10.39 27.77 0.26
C GLY A 290 9.77 26.66 1.10
N GLY A 291 10.40 26.28 2.21
CA GLY A 291 9.83 25.41 3.24
C GLY A 291 9.09 26.18 4.32
N ILE A 292 8.32 25.48 5.15
CA ILE A 292 7.71 26.03 6.36
C ILE A 292 8.52 25.62 7.57
N PHE A 293 8.66 26.53 8.54
CA PHE A 293 9.27 26.22 9.83
C PHE A 293 8.23 26.24 10.95
N LEU A 294 8.09 25.11 11.64
CA LEU A 294 7.15 24.91 12.73
C LEU A 294 7.90 24.80 14.05
N THR A 295 7.34 25.43 15.07
CA THR A 295 7.74 25.21 16.46
C THR A 295 6.53 24.76 17.27
N GLN A 296 6.80 24.03 18.35
CA GLN A 296 5.75 23.55 19.25
C GLN A 296 5.01 24.69 19.96
N SER A 297 5.65 25.85 20.15
CA SER A 297 5.05 26.99 20.85
C SER A 297 4.19 27.88 19.95
N ASN A 298 4.46 27.92 18.64
CA ASN A 298 3.89 28.94 17.77
C ASN A 298 2.44 28.67 17.36
N GLY A 299 1.90 27.48 17.67
CA GLY A 299 0.51 27.14 17.36
C GLY A 299 0.14 27.15 15.87
N ALA A 300 1.13 27.29 14.97
CA ALA A 300 1.00 26.93 13.56
C ALA A 300 0.62 25.46 13.54
N SER A 301 -0.67 25.20 13.30
CA SER A 301 -1.21 23.88 13.56
C SER A 301 -0.61 22.90 12.56
N ILE A 302 -0.52 21.64 12.96
CA ILE A 302 -0.21 20.52 12.05
C ILE A 302 -1.07 20.63 10.79
N ASP A 303 -2.29 21.17 10.89
CA ASP A 303 -3.17 21.45 9.75
C ASP A 303 -2.59 22.47 8.76
N GLU A 304 -1.80 23.45 9.19
CA GLU A 304 -1.15 24.42 8.29
C GLU A 304 -0.04 23.73 7.48
N LEU A 305 0.78 22.88 8.12
CA LEU A 305 1.74 22.04 7.42
C LEU A 305 1.05 21.09 6.45
N VAL A 306 0.01 20.40 6.91
CA VAL A 306 -0.80 19.50 6.07
C VAL A 306 -1.40 20.27 4.91
N ARG A 307 -1.97 21.46 5.13
CA ARG A 307 -2.57 22.30 4.08
C ARG A 307 -1.55 22.79 3.09
N ASP A 308 -0.38 23.23 3.52
CA ASP A 308 0.66 23.69 2.61
C ASP A 308 1.19 22.53 1.77
N ILE A 309 1.54 21.41 2.44
CA ILE A 309 1.92 20.15 1.80
C ILE A 309 0.82 19.75 0.79
N GLN A 310 -0.45 19.82 1.16
CA GLN A 310 -1.58 19.50 0.27
C GLN A 310 -1.78 20.54 -0.84
N SER A 311 -1.57 21.83 -0.63
CA SER A 311 -1.77 22.87 -1.66
C SER A 311 -0.75 22.74 -2.81
N ARG A 312 0.44 22.22 -2.51
CA ARG A 312 1.47 21.89 -3.50
C ARG A 312 1.10 20.67 -4.36
N ARG A 313 -0.01 19.97 -4.07
CA ARG A 313 -0.54 18.83 -4.83
C ARG A 313 -1.19 19.26 -6.16
N ASP A 314 -1.66 20.50 -6.25
CA ASP A 314 -2.71 20.86 -7.22
C ASP A 314 -2.21 21.32 -8.60
N THR A 315 -0.91 21.52 -8.81
CA THR A 315 -0.42 22.03 -10.10
C THR A 315 -0.07 20.96 -11.14
N ASP A 316 0.14 19.69 -10.76
CA ASP A 316 0.53 18.61 -11.69
C ASP A 316 -0.44 17.41 -11.76
N VAL A 317 -1.38 17.26 -10.80
CA VAL A 317 -2.19 16.03 -10.64
C VAL A 317 -3.52 16.05 -11.41
N GLU A 318 -4.04 17.22 -11.80
CA GLU A 318 -5.36 17.37 -12.44
C GLU A 318 -5.54 16.54 -13.73
N ASN A 319 -4.48 16.01 -14.33
CA ASN A 319 -4.53 15.30 -15.62
C ASN A 319 -4.35 13.77 -15.57
N LYS A 320 -4.27 13.10 -14.41
CA LYS A 320 -3.95 11.65 -14.36
C LYS A 320 -4.76 10.80 -13.38
N ALA A 321 -6.05 11.04 -13.22
CA ALA A 321 -6.93 10.03 -12.62
C ALA A 321 -7.04 8.82 -13.56
N LYS A 322 -6.33 7.73 -13.28
CA LYS A 322 -6.50 6.45 -13.99
C LYS A 322 -7.25 5.49 -13.08
N SER A 323 -8.45 5.09 -13.48
CA SER A 323 -9.16 4.00 -12.80
C SER A 323 -8.52 2.68 -13.19
N SER A 324 -8.12 1.88 -12.20
CA SER A 324 -7.71 0.49 -12.40
C SER A 324 -8.90 -0.43 -12.14
N MET A 325 -9.13 -1.40 -13.04
CA MET A 325 -10.15 -2.43 -12.84
C MET A 325 -9.47 -3.68 -12.28
N VAL A 326 -10.00 -4.20 -11.17
CA VAL A 326 -9.48 -5.39 -10.49
C VAL A 326 -10.49 -6.53 -10.59
N ASP A 327 -10.01 -7.72 -10.94
CA ASP A 327 -10.84 -8.93 -10.98
C ASP A 327 -11.32 -9.32 -9.58
N ALA A 328 -12.61 -9.67 -9.44
CA ALA A 328 -13.21 -10.12 -8.18
C ALA A 328 -13.86 -11.52 -8.33
N PRO A 329 -13.08 -12.60 -8.50
CA PRO A 329 -13.62 -13.93 -8.82
C PRO A 329 -14.10 -14.74 -7.59
N SER A 330 -13.87 -14.27 -6.36
CA SER A 330 -13.92 -15.08 -5.13
C SER A 330 -15.24 -15.85 -4.90
N LEU A 331 -16.39 -15.18 -5.01
CA LEU A 331 -17.69 -15.82 -4.81
C LEU A 331 -18.07 -16.76 -5.96
N TRP A 332 -17.64 -16.42 -7.18
CA TRP A 332 -17.92 -17.19 -8.39
C TRP A 332 -17.12 -18.49 -8.45
N THR A 333 -15.85 -18.47 -8.05
CA THR A 333 -15.02 -19.68 -7.95
C THR A 333 -15.53 -20.64 -6.88
N LEU A 334 -15.97 -20.12 -5.72
CA LEU A 334 -16.57 -20.93 -4.67
C LEU A 334 -17.87 -21.59 -5.13
N ALA A 335 -18.76 -20.83 -5.79
CA ALA A 335 -20.00 -21.36 -6.34
C ALA A 335 -19.75 -22.49 -7.36
N LEU A 336 -18.79 -22.31 -8.27
CA LEU A 336 -18.40 -23.33 -9.25
C LEU A 336 -17.88 -24.61 -8.57
N ALA A 337 -17.02 -24.46 -7.55
CA ALA A 337 -16.47 -25.61 -6.82
C ALA A 337 -17.57 -26.44 -6.15
N VAL A 338 -18.54 -25.79 -5.49
CA VAL A 338 -19.69 -26.48 -4.85
C VAL A 338 -20.53 -27.24 -5.87
N ILE A 339 -20.81 -26.64 -7.03
CA ILE A 339 -21.62 -27.25 -8.07
C ILE A 339 -20.92 -28.46 -8.71
N LEU A 340 -19.61 -28.39 -8.90
CA LEU A 340 -18.82 -29.54 -9.36
C LEU A 340 -18.86 -30.70 -8.36
N ILE A 341 -18.80 -30.43 -7.06
CA ILE A 341 -18.93 -31.47 -6.02
C ILE A 341 -20.32 -32.13 -6.09
N ILE A 342 -21.39 -31.33 -6.20
CA ILE A 342 -22.76 -31.84 -6.35
C ILE A 342 -22.87 -32.73 -7.59
N TRP A 343 -22.27 -32.31 -8.71
CA TRP A 343 -22.26 -33.09 -9.94
C TRP A 343 -21.55 -34.43 -9.77
N ILE A 344 -20.36 -34.45 -9.15
CA ILE A 344 -19.60 -35.68 -8.89
C ILE A 344 -20.41 -36.65 -8.03
N VAL A 345 -21.07 -36.17 -6.98
CA VAL A 345 -21.93 -37.00 -6.11
C VAL A 345 -23.10 -37.59 -6.90
N CYS A 346 -23.74 -36.80 -7.77
CA CYS A 346 -24.85 -37.29 -8.60
C CYS A 346 -24.38 -38.32 -9.63
N ALA A 347 -23.24 -38.07 -10.29
CA ALA A 347 -22.64 -39.00 -11.25
C ALA A 347 -22.20 -40.30 -10.58
N TRP A 348 -21.62 -40.24 -9.38
CA TRP A 348 -21.25 -41.41 -8.59
C TRP A 348 -22.47 -42.24 -8.18
N ARG A 349 -23.55 -41.59 -7.78
CA ARG A 349 -24.83 -42.25 -7.44
C ARG A 349 -25.54 -42.84 -8.65
N LEU A 350 -25.32 -42.31 -9.85
CA LEU A 350 -25.83 -42.87 -11.11
C LEU A 350 -25.05 -44.11 -11.59
N ARG A 351 -23.78 -44.24 -11.18
CA ARG A 351 -22.91 -45.37 -11.55
C ARG A 351 -23.11 -46.60 -10.63
N ARG A 352 -23.58 -46.38 -9.40
CA ARG A 352 -23.91 -47.44 -8.43
C ARG A 352 -25.34 -47.93 -8.61
#